data_AF-A0A6P8HEV4-F1
#
_entry.id   AF-A0A6P8HEV4-F1
#
_cell.length_a   1.000
_cell.length_b   1.000
_cell.length_c   1.000
_cell.angle_alpha   90.00
_cell.angle_beta   90.00
_cell.angle_gamma   90.00
#
_symmetry.space_group_name_H-M   'P 1'
#
loop_
_entity.id
_entity.type
_entity.pdbx_description
1 polymer ?
#
loop_
_entity_poly.entity_id
_entity_poly.type
_entity_poly.pdbx_seq_one_letter_code
_entity_poly.pdbx_strand_id
1 'polypeptide(L)'
;MYTRKLFWLTILDALYQSIILFFCCSLLFEDTPVDDRMVGITIHQAAVILANLHLGLATSQWTWIHHLFLWGSIILSFAWTICFGLVQVTHKIYFVSITLSSKEFWSLCALISVTALLPRYSLLALRRTVCPTQIDEAQIQKRTKP
;
A
#
# COMPACT_ATOMS: atom_id res chain seq x y z
N MET A 1 -16.41 18.57 5.57
CA MET A 1 -16.47 19.53 4.45
C MET A 1 -15.23 19.34 3.59
N TYR A 2 -15.39 18.82 2.36
CA TYR A 2 -14.25 18.56 1.47
C TYR A 2 -13.64 19.89 1.03
N THR A 3 -12.41 20.16 1.48
CA THR A 3 -11.72 21.42 1.18
C THR A 3 -10.76 21.19 0.01
N ARG A 4 -10.65 22.12 -0.95
CA ARG A 4 -9.72 22.02 -2.09
C ARG A 4 -8.28 21.67 -1.68
N LYS A 5 -7.84 22.13 -0.50
CA LYS A 5 -6.54 21.77 0.09
C LYS A 5 -6.40 20.27 0.39
N LEU A 6 -7.46 19.62 0.86
CA LEU A 6 -7.46 18.18 1.15
C LEU A 6 -7.33 17.36 -0.14
N PHE A 7 -8.00 17.77 -1.22
CA PHE A 7 -7.84 17.13 -2.54
C PHE A 7 -6.38 17.13 -3.00
N TRP A 8 -5.75 18.31 -3.01
CA TRP A 8 -4.36 18.45 -3.43
C TRP A 8 -3.40 17.68 -2.53
N LEU A 9 -3.64 17.66 -1.21
CA LEU A 9 -2.83 16.86 -0.29
C LEU A 9 -2.95 15.36 -0.57
N THR A 10 -4.16 14.86 -0.85
CA THR A 10 -4.36 13.45 -1.21
C THR A 10 -3.67 13.10 -2.53
N ILE A 11 -3.66 14.01 -3.52
CA ILE A 11 -2.92 13.80 -4.77
C ILE A 11 -1.42 13.77 -4.53
N LEU A 12 -0.87 14.73 -3.76
CA LEU A 12 0.56 14.76 -3.44
C LEU A 12 1.00 13.51 -2.67
N ASP A 13 0.17 13.02 -1.75
CA ASP A 13 0.39 11.78 -1.01
C ASP A 13 0.44 10.55 -1.94
N ALA A 14 -0.51 10.45 -2.89
CA ALA A 14 -0.50 9.38 -3.89
C ALA A 14 0.73 9.43 -4.82
N LEU A 15 1.16 10.64 -5.22
CA LEU A 15 2.39 10.83 -6.00
C LEU A 15 3.63 10.42 -5.22
N TYR A 16 3.73 10.85 -3.96
CA TYR A 16 4.84 10.49 -3.07
C TYR A 16 4.94 8.97 -2.89
N GLN A 17 3.80 8.31 -2.65
CA GLN A 17 3.71 6.87 -2.53
C GLN A 17 4.17 6.14 -3.81
N SER A 18 3.78 6.65 -4.99
CA SER A 18 4.23 6.11 -6.28
C SER A 18 5.74 6.28 -6.49
N ILE A 19 6.30 7.42 -6.09
CA ILE A 19 7.74 7.69 -6.19
C ILE A 19 8.53 6.73 -5.28
N ILE A 20 8.11 6.57 -4.02
CA ILE A 20 8.77 5.61 -3.10
C ILE A 20 8.75 4.21 -3.70
N LEU A 21 7.60 3.77 -4.20
CA LEU A 21 7.45 2.42 -4.72
C LEU A 21 8.37 2.18 -5.91
N PHE A 22 8.50 3.16 -6.81
CA PHE A 22 9.45 3.11 -7.92
C PHE A 22 10.89 3.02 -7.43
N PHE A 23 11.32 3.93 -6.55
CA PHE A 23 12.70 3.94 -6.02
C PHE A 23 13.05 2.67 -5.24
N CYS A 24 12.16 2.18 -4.38
CA CYS A 24 12.40 0.95 -3.62
C CYS A 24 12.54 -0.26 -4.54
N CYS A 25 11.72 -0.34 -5.60
CA CYS A 25 11.85 -1.43 -6.56
C CYS A 25 13.14 -1.31 -7.37
N SER A 26 13.52 -0.10 -7.82
CA SER A 26 14.78 0.11 -8.51
C SER A 26 15.98 -0.34 -7.67
N LEU A 27 16.02 0.01 -6.39
CA LEU A 27 17.11 -0.40 -5.48
C LEU A 27 17.17 -1.92 -5.25
N LEU A 28 16.02 -2.60 -5.17
CA LEU A 28 16.00 -4.05 -4.96
C LEU A 28 16.43 -4.83 -6.21
N PHE A 29 16.11 -4.30 -7.39
CA PHE A 29 16.36 -4.98 -8.66
C PHE A 29 17.64 -4.52 -9.37
N GLU A 30 18.40 -3.58 -8.79
CA GLU A 30 19.67 -3.09 -9.35
C GLU A 30 20.73 -4.20 -9.46
N ASP A 31 20.78 -5.10 -8.47
CA ASP A 31 21.79 -6.16 -8.38
C ASP A 31 21.32 -7.54 -8.88
N THR A 32 20.05 -7.68 -9.26
CA THR A 32 19.49 -8.97 -9.68
C THR A 32 19.31 -9.06 -11.20
N PRO A 33 19.78 -10.15 -11.85
CA PRO A 33 19.60 -10.35 -13.30
C PRO A 33 18.17 -10.84 -13.60
N VAL A 34 17.18 -10.04 -13.19
CA VAL A 34 15.76 -10.29 -13.46
C VAL A 34 15.31 -9.59 -14.74
N ASP A 35 14.39 -10.24 -15.45
CA ASP A 35 13.74 -9.70 -16.65
C ASP A 35 12.94 -8.43 -16.29
N ASP A 36 13.00 -7.38 -17.10
CA ASP A 36 12.22 -6.14 -16.90
C ASP A 36 10.72 -6.41 -16.69
N ARG A 37 10.20 -7.46 -17.35
CA ARG A 37 8.81 -7.88 -17.19
C ARG A 37 8.51 -8.43 -15.79
N MET A 38 9.46 -9.12 -15.16
CA MET A 38 9.31 -9.63 -13.80
C MET A 38 9.29 -8.49 -12.79
N VAL A 39 10.17 -7.50 -12.98
CA VAL A 39 10.21 -6.27 -12.17
C VAL A 39 8.86 -5.56 -12.23
N GLY A 40 8.30 -5.40 -13.42
CA GLY A 40 6.99 -4.77 -13.62
C GLY A 40 5.84 -5.50 -12.89
N ILE A 41 5.82 -6.83 -12.91
CA ILE A 41 4.79 -7.61 -12.20
C ILE A 41 4.98 -7.51 -10.68
N THR A 42 6.23 -7.52 -10.20
CA THR A 42 6.50 -7.35 -8.76
C THR A 42 6.10 -5.96 -8.26
N ILE A 43 6.41 -4.91 -9.03
CA ILE A 43 5.97 -3.52 -8.78
C ILE A 43 4.44 -3.46 -8.70
N HIS A 44 3.74 -4.07 -9.67
CA HIS A 44 2.28 -4.11 -9.69
C HIS A 44 1.72 -4.78 -8.43
N GLN A 45 2.30 -5.93 -8.03
CA GLN A 45 1.82 -6.67 -6.87
C GLN A 45 2.07 -5.93 -5.55
N ALA A 46 3.22 -5.27 -5.41
CA ALA A 46 3.50 -4.40 -4.28
C ALA A 46 2.54 -3.20 -4.23
N ALA A 47 2.20 -2.61 -5.37
CA ALA A 47 1.28 -1.48 -5.46
C ALA A 47 -0.14 -1.86 -5.02
N VAL A 48 -0.62 -3.07 -5.34
CA VAL A 48 -1.92 -3.58 -4.88
C VAL A 48 -1.95 -3.73 -3.36
N ILE A 49 -0.91 -4.31 -2.76
CA ILE A 49 -0.81 -4.45 -1.30
C ILE A 49 -0.81 -3.07 -0.63
N LEU A 50 -0.04 -2.15 -1.19
CA LEU A 50 0.06 -0.79 -0.67
C LEU A 50 -1.28 -0.06 -0.78
N ALA A 51 -1.97 -0.13 -1.93
CA ALA A 51 -3.29 0.46 -2.10
C ALA A 51 -4.31 -0.11 -1.08
N ASN A 52 -4.28 -1.42 -0.83
CA ASN A 52 -5.10 -2.07 0.19
C ASN A 52 -4.78 -1.55 1.60
N LEU A 53 -3.50 -1.40 1.95
CA LEU A 53 -3.08 -0.86 3.24
C LEU A 53 -3.52 0.61 3.40
N HIS A 54 -3.34 1.42 2.35
CA HIS A 54 -3.80 2.81 2.33
C HIS A 54 -5.31 2.93 2.53
N LEU A 55 -6.09 2.06 1.88
CA LEU A 55 -7.53 2.00 2.05
C LEU A 55 -7.93 1.57 3.46
N GLY A 56 -7.24 0.56 4.01
CA GLY A 56 -7.43 0.09 5.38
C GLY A 56 -7.21 1.20 6.40
N LEU A 57 -6.16 2.01 6.22
CA LEU A 57 -5.84 3.13 7.10
C LEU A 57 -6.77 4.33 6.92
N ALA A 58 -7.27 4.58 5.71
CA ALA A 58 -8.26 5.62 5.46
C ALA A 58 -9.63 5.29 6.07
N THR A 59 -9.88 4.01 6.35
CA THR A 59 -11.16 3.53 6.87
C THR A 59 -11.23 3.71 8.38
N SER A 60 -12.03 4.69 8.83
CA SER A 60 -12.20 4.99 10.26
C SER A 60 -13.04 3.96 11.05
N GLN A 61 -13.84 3.13 10.37
CA GLN A 61 -14.70 2.12 10.99
C GLN A 61 -14.41 0.76 10.36
N TRP A 62 -13.72 -0.11 11.10
CA TRP A 62 -13.31 -1.41 10.57
C TRP A 62 -14.49 -2.38 10.61
N THR A 63 -15.14 -2.58 9.47
CA THR A 63 -16.22 -3.56 9.31
C THR A 63 -15.68 -4.84 8.71
N TRP A 64 -16.35 -5.97 8.99
CA TRP A 64 -16.01 -7.27 8.41
C TRP A 64 -15.97 -7.25 6.87
N ILE A 65 -16.80 -6.42 6.25
CA ILE A 65 -16.85 -6.22 4.80
C ILE A 65 -15.53 -5.65 4.28
N HIS A 66 -14.94 -4.65 4.97
CA HIS A 66 -13.64 -4.12 4.59
C HIS A 66 -12.56 -5.19 4.62
N HIS A 67 -12.58 -6.08 5.61
CA HIS A 67 -11.66 -7.21 5.68
C HIS A 67 -11.81 -8.12 4.44
N LEU A 68 -13.04 -8.50 4.11
CA LEU A 68 -13.36 -9.36 2.98
C LEU A 68 -12.87 -8.78 1.64
N PHE A 69 -13.06 -7.48 1.42
CA PHE A 69 -12.59 -6.81 0.20
C PHE A 69 -11.06 -6.68 0.15
N LEU A 70 -10.40 -6.38 1.27
CA LEU A 70 -8.94 -6.24 1.32
C LEU A 70 -8.25 -7.58 1.04
N TRP A 71 -8.63 -8.65 1.75
CA TRP A 71 -8.06 -9.97 1.52
C TRP A 71 -8.49 -10.55 0.18
N GLY A 72 -9.76 -10.33 -0.22
CA GLY A 72 -10.27 -10.75 -1.52
C GLY A 72 -9.48 -10.14 -2.68
N SER A 73 -9.14 -8.84 -2.59
CA SER A 73 -8.30 -8.17 -3.59
C SER A 73 -6.91 -8.79 -3.68
N ILE A 74 -6.27 -9.04 -2.54
CA ILE A 74 -4.93 -9.65 -2.52
C ILE A 74 -4.98 -11.05 -3.13
N ILE A 75 -5.88 -11.91 -2.65
CA ILE A 75 -6.02 -13.29 -3.13
C ILE A 75 -6.30 -13.31 -4.64
N LEU A 76 -7.20 -12.45 -5.11
CA LEU A 76 -7.56 -12.40 -6.54
C LEU A 76 -6.38 -11.97 -7.41
N SER A 77 -5.59 -10.97 -6.99
CA SER A 77 -4.40 -10.53 -7.74
C SER A 77 -3.31 -11.61 -7.80
N PHE A 78 -3.09 -12.34 -6.70
CA PHE A 78 -2.18 -13.49 -6.69
C PHE A 78 -2.69 -14.64 -7.56
N ALA A 79 -3.99 -14.97 -7.46
CA ALA A 79 -4.61 -16.01 -8.27
C ALA A 79 -4.54 -15.70 -9.77
N TRP A 80 -4.76 -14.43 -10.15
CA TRP A 80 -4.60 -13.96 -11.53
C TRP A 80 -3.17 -14.15 -12.03
N THR A 81 -2.18 -13.75 -11.23
CA THR A 81 -0.76 -13.86 -11.59
C THR A 81 -0.33 -15.32 -11.78
N ILE A 82 -0.80 -16.22 -10.90
CA ILE A 82 -0.52 -17.66 -11.02
C ILE A 82 -1.21 -18.24 -12.26
N CYS A 83 -2.49 -17.92 -12.48
CA CYS A 83 -3.25 -18.39 -13.64
C CYS A 83 -2.59 -17.95 -14.96
N PHE A 84 -2.16 -16.69 -15.06
CA PHE A 84 -1.41 -16.19 -16.22
C PHE A 84 -0.07 -16.90 -16.41
N GLY A 85 0.64 -17.19 -15.33
CA GLY A 85 1.89 -17.96 -15.37
C GLY A 85 1.71 -19.39 -15.87
N LEU A 86 0.58 -20.04 -15.54
CA LEU A 86 0.26 -21.40 -15.97
C LEU A 86 -0.19 -21.48 -17.43
N VAL A 87 -0.92 -20.49 -17.93
CA VAL A 87 -1.38 -20.45 -19.33
C VAL A 87 -0.22 -20.17 -20.29
N GLN A 88 0.80 -19.43 -19.85
CA GLN A 88 1.97 -19.04 -20.64
C GLN A 88 3.23 -19.80 -20.18
N VAL A 89 3.19 -21.15 -20.22
CA VAL A 89 4.27 -22.08 -19.82
C VAL A 89 5.64 -21.74 -20.46
N THR A 90 5.64 -20.99 -21.56
CA THR A 90 6.82 -20.62 -22.35
C THR A 90 7.63 -19.42 -21.83
N HIS A 91 7.17 -18.66 -20.84
CA HIS A 91 7.89 -17.46 -20.39
C HIS A 91 8.22 -17.47 -18.90
N LYS A 92 9.31 -16.78 -18.55
CA LYS A 92 9.85 -16.47 -17.21
C LYS A 92 8.83 -15.95 -16.16
N ILE A 93 7.53 -15.83 -16.48
CA ILE A 93 6.45 -15.47 -15.56
C ILE A 93 6.33 -16.49 -14.42
N TYR A 94 6.58 -17.79 -14.63
CA TYR A 94 6.54 -18.77 -13.53
C TYR A 94 7.50 -18.40 -12.38
N PHE A 95 8.68 -17.86 -12.70
CA PHE A 95 9.63 -17.39 -11.69
C PHE A 95 9.12 -16.19 -10.89
N VAL A 96 8.15 -15.44 -11.40
CA VAL A 96 7.54 -14.32 -10.66
C VAL A 96 6.79 -14.84 -9.45
N SER A 97 6.03 -15.93 -9.56
CA SER A 97 5.33 -16.51 -8.41
C SER A 97 6.29 -16.95 -7.30
N ILE A 98 7.48 -17.44 -7.66
CA ILE A 98 8.53 -17.80 -6.71
C ILE A 98 9.14 -16.53 -6.08
N THR A 99 9.40 -15.50 -6.90
CA THR A 99 9.96 -14.22 -6.46
C THR A 99 9.01 -13.48 -5.50
N LEU A 100 7.70 -13.54 -5.74
CA LEU A 100 6.68 -12.98 -4.86
C LEU A 100 6.58 -13.71 -3.50
N SER A 101 7.06 -14.95 -3.42
CA SER A 101 7.17 -15.71 -2.17
C SER A 101 8.52 -15.49 -1.45
N SER A 102 9.44 -14.74 -2.07
CA SER A 102 10.76 -14.48 -1.50
C SER A 102 10.70 -13.51 -0.31
N LYS A 103 11.66 -13.64 0.60
CA LYS A 103 11.78 -12.76 1.77
C LYS A 103 12.05 -11.31 1.38
N GLU A 104 12.75 -11.10 0.28
CA GLU A 104 13.08 -9.78 -0.26
C GLU A 104 11.83 -9.02 -0.66
N PHE A 105 10.87 -9.69 -1.33
CA PHE A 105 9.58 -9.09 -1.67
C PHE A 105 8.80 -8.65 -0.42
N TRP A 106 8.73 -9.50 0.60
CA TRP A 106 8.04 -9.15 1.85
C TRP A 106 8.74 -8.02 2.61
N SER A 107 10.07 -7.99 2.59
CA SER A 107 10.85 -6.89 3.18
C SER A 107 10.60 -5.57 2.45
N LEU A 108 10.56 -5.59 1.12
CA LEU A 108 10.19 -4.44 0.29
C LEU A 108 8.77 -3.96 0.63
N CYS A 109 7.79 -4.86 0.68
CA CYS A 109 6.42 -4.51 1.06
C CYS A 109 6.35 -3.91 2.47
N ALA A 110 7.10 -4.45 3.44
CA ALA A 110 7.17 -3.92 4.80
C ALA A 110 7.81 -2.53 4.82
N LEU A 111 8.93 -2.35 4.10
CA LEU A 111 9.63 -1.08 4.01
C LEU A 111 8.72 -0.01 3.39
N ILE A 112 8.14 -0.28 2.23
CA ILE A 112 7.23 0.66 1.54
C ILE A 112 6.02 0.97 2.43
N SER A 113 5.48 -0.01 3.14
CA SER A 113 4.40 0.22 4.10
C SER A 113 4.86 1.21 5.17
N VAL A 114 5.97 0.95 5.86
CA VAL A 114 6.48 1.85 6.91
C VAL A 114 6.72 3.27 6.36
N THR A 115 7.37 3.40 5.20
CA THR A 115 7.70 4.69 4.59
C THR A 115 6.47 5.43 4.06
N ALA A 116 5.43 4.72 3.62
CA ALA A 116 4.19 5.34 3.14
C ALA A 116 3.25 5.73 4.29
N LEU A 117 3.32 5.02 5.43
CA LEU A 117 2.58 5.37 6.64
C LEU A 117 3.15 6.62 7.32
N LEU A 118 4.48 6.71 7.42
CA LEU A 118 5.20 7.75 8.16
C LEU A 118 4.75 9.21 7.86
N PRO A 119 4.62 9.64 6.58
CA PRO A 119 4.22 11.01 6.23
C PRO A 119 2.80 11.32 6.67
N ARG A 120 1.85 10.40 6.47
CA ARG A 120 0.46 10.63 6.88
C ARG A 120 0.31 10.69 8.38
N TYR A 121 0.94 9.76 9.10
CA TYR A 121 0.86 9.73 10.55
C TYR A 121 1.53 10.96 11.17
N SER A 122 2.68 11.39 10.65
CA SER A 122 3.36 12.61 11.11
C SER A 122 2.56 13.87 10.78
N LEU A 123 1.99 14.00 9.57
CA LEU A 123 1.14 15.13 9.21
C LEU A 123 -0.17 15.18 10.02
N LEU A 124 -0.77 14.02 10.30
CA LEU A 124 -1.99 13.94 11.10
C LEU A 124 -1.70 14.23 12.57
N ALA A 125 -0.61 13.70 13.13
CA ALA A 125 -0.15 14.01 14.47
C ALA A 125 0.17 15.50 14.62
N LEU A 126 0.91 16.08 13.67
CA LEU A 126 1.24 17.50 13.68
C LEU A 126 -0.03 18.37 13.58
N ARG A 127 -0.98 18.02 12.71
CA ARG A 127 -2.27 18.73 12.65
C ARG A 127 -3.02 18.66 13.96
N ARG A 128 -3.08 17.48 14.59
CA ARG A 128 -3.74 17.27 15.88
C ARG A 128 -3.11 18.09 17.00
N THR A 129 -1.79 18.21 17.01
CA THR A 129 -1.06 18.96 18.03
C THR A 129 -1.14 20.47 17.81
N VAL A 130 -1.10 20.95 16.56
CA VAL A 130 -1.03 22.40 16.26
C VAL A 130 -2.43 23.04 16.14
N CYS A 131 -3.42 22.34 15.60
CA CYS A 131 -4.80 22.82 15.47
C CYS A 131 -5.81 21.67 15.67
N PRO A 132 -6.09 21.28 16.93
CA PRO A 132 -7.13 20.29 17.21
C PRO A 132 -8.47 20.80 16.67
N THR A 133 -9.15 19.96 15.89
CA THR A 133 -10.48 20.26 15.39
C THR A 133 -11.50 19.84 16.45
N GLN A 134 -12.60 20.59 16.64
CA GLN A 134 -13.60 20.25 17.69
C GLN A 134 -14.19 18.83 17.59
N ILE A 135 -14.11 18.21 16.41
CA ILE A 135 -14.50 16.81 16.18
C ILE A 135 -13.53 15.83 16.85
N ASP A 136 -12.22 16.12 16.84
CA ASP A 136 -11.20 15.28 17.48
C ASP A 136 -11.34 15.37 19.01
N GLU A 137 -11.59 16.56 19.55
CA GLU A 137 -11.89 16.74 20.99
C GLU A 137 -13.17 16.00 21.40
N ALA A 138 -14.24 16.11 20.62
CA ALA A 138 -15.49 15.38 20.87
C ALA A 138 -15.34 13.85 20.76
N GLN A 139 -14.47 13.34 19.88
CA GLN A 139 -14.15 11.91 19.77
C GLN A 139 -13.28 11.42 20.94
N ILE A 140 -12.31 12.20 21.38
CA ILE A 140 -11.51 11.91 22.60
C ILE A 140 -12.45 11.86 23.81
N GLN A 141 -13.35 12.82 23.95
CA GLN A 141 -14.27 12.93 25.07
C GLN A 141 -15.33 11.80 25.10
N LYS A 142 -15.77 11.31 23.93
CA LYS A 142 -16.62 10.11 23.83
C LYS A 142 -15.89 8.82 24.21
N ARG A 143 -14.57 8.74 23.98
CA ARG A 143 -13.76 7.55 24.30
C ARG A 143 -13.38 7.47 25.78
N THR A 144 -13.41 8.62 26.49
CA THR A 144 -13.12 8.74 27.93
C THR A 144 -14.37 8.70 28.83
N LYS A 145 -15.59 8.71 28.28
CA LYS A 145 -16.79 8.48 29.09
C LYS A 145 -17.02 6.97 29.25
N PRO A 146 -17.09 6.45 30.49
CA PRO A 146 -17.31 5.04 30.77
C PRO A 146 -18.68 4.55 30.28
#